data_AF-A0A661FWZ1-F1
#
_entry.id   AF-A0A661FWZ1-F1
#
_cell.length_a   1.000
_cell.length_b   1.000
_cell.length_c   1.000
_cell.angle_alpha   90.00
_cell.angle_beta   90.00
_cell.angle_gamma   90.00
#
_symmetry.space_group_name_H-M   'P 1'
#
loop_
_entity.id
_entity.type
_entity.pdbx_description
1 polymer ?
#
loop_
_entity_poly.entity_id
_entity_poly.type
_entity_poly.pdbx_seq_one_letter_code
_entity_poly.pdbx_strand_id
1 'polypeptide(L)' 'MVARIKPQHRSKIYRLLDGLSAAETLKDLDIPGWNLHRLKGKPIRYALKVQKNWRVTFAWKDGEAHEVDYEDYH' A
#
# COMPACT_ATOMS: atom_id res chain seq x y z
N MET A 1 13.21 6.69 6.89
CA MET A 1 13.87 7.28 5.70
C MET A 1 12.84 7.27 4.58
N VAL A 2 12.49 8.41 3.99
CA VAL A 2 11.55 8.43 2.85
C VAL A 2 12.30 7.89 1.63
N ALA A 3 11.97 6.68 1.18
CA ALA A 3 12.57 6.12 -0.03
C ALA A 3 12.28 7.04 -1.22
N ARG A 4 13.30 7.38 -2.02
CA ARG A 4 13.09 8.12 -3.27
C ARG A 4 12.20 7.29 -4.19
N ILE A 5 11.01 7.80 -4.48
CA ILE A 5 10.06 7.14 -5.36
C ILE A 5 10.66 7.00 -6.76
N LYS A 6 10.67 5.76 -7.29
CA LYS A 6 11.11 5.49 -8.66
C LYS A 6 10.17 6.20 -9.65
N PRO A 7 10.66 6.98 -10.62
CA PRO A 7 9.82 7.76 -11.53
C PRO A 7 8.74 6.92 -12.22
N GLN A 8 9.10 5.71 -12.66
CA GLN A 8 8.20 4.78 -13.34
C GLN A 8 7.06 4.24 -12.45
N HIS A 9 7.16 4.35 -11.12
CA HIS A 9 6.13 3.90 -10.19
C HIS A 9 5.16 5.00 -9.77
N ARG A 10 5.49 6.28 -10.04
CA ARG A 10 4.72 7.43 -9.55
C ARG A 10 3.23 7.32 -9.85
N SER A 11 2.87 7.09 -11.11
CA SER A 11 1.45 7.03 -11.52
C SER A 11 0.69 5.92 -10.78
N LYS A 12 1.32 4.75 -10.59
CA LYS A 12 0.70 3.64 -9.85
C LYS A 12 0.58 3.97 -8.37
N ILE A 13 1.62 4.55 -7.76
CA ILE A 13 1.60 4.95 -6.34
C ILE A 13 0.51 5.99 -6.09
N TYR A 14 0.37 7.03 -6.94
CA TYR A 14 -0.70 8.01 -6.80
C TYR A 14 -2.08 7.35 -6.77
N ARG A 15 -2.36 6.43 -7.70
CA ARG A 15 -3.64 5.69 -7.70
C ARG A 15 -3.86 4.88 -6.42
N LEU A 16 -2.81 4.27 -5.87
CA LEU A 16 -2.91 3.53 -4.61
C LEU A 16 -3.20 4.48 -3.44
N LEU A 17 -2.53 5.63 -3.39
CA LEU A 17 -2.74 6.64 -2.35
C LEU A 17 -4.14 7.26 -2.43
N ASP A 18 -4.64 7.56 -3.63
CA ASP A 18 -6.00 8.04 -3.84
C ASP A 18 -7.03 7.02 -3.34
N GLY A 19 -6.81 5.73 -3.63
CA GLY A 19 -7.66 4.67 -3.10
C GLY A 19 -7.58 4.52 -1.58
N LEU A 20 -6.38 4.60 -1.00
CA LEU A 20 -6.20 4.56 0.45
C LEU A 20 -6.91 5.72 1.14
N SER A 21 -6.93 6.91 0.53
CA SER A 21 -7.60 8.09 1.07
C SER A 21 -9.12 8.04 0.94
N ALA A 22 -9.66 7.24 0.01
CA ALA A 22 -11.09 7.15 -0.27
C ALA A 22 -11.77 5.90 0.31
N ALA A 23 -10.98 4.89 0.71
CA ALA A 23 -11.49 3.64 1.24
C ALA A 23 -12.07 3.83 2.65
N GLU A 24 -13.27 3.31 2.88
CA GLU A 24 -13.89 3.26 4.22
C GLU A 24 -13.55 1.92 4.90
N THR A 25 -13.25 0.89 4.12
CA THR A 25 -12.90 -0.45 4.57
C THR A 25 -11.75 -1.03 3.78
N LEU A 26 -11.06 -2.02 4.36
CA LEU A 26 -10.03 -2.78 3.65
C LEU A 26 -10.55 -3.48 2.39
N LYS A 27 -11.85 -3.80 2.32
CA LYS A 27 -12.44 -4.47 1.14
C LYS A 27 -12.46 -3.56 -0.07
N ASP A 28 -12.57 -2.25 0.13
CA ASP A 28 -12.57 -1.26 -0.97
C ASP A 28 -11.22 -1.20 -1.68
N LEU A 29 -10.16 -1.69 -1.02
CA LEU A 29 -8.80 -1.79 -1.55
C LEU A 29 -8.51 -3.12 -2.25
N ASP A 30 -9.45 -4.08 -2.25
CA ASP A 30 -9.31 -5.38 -2.94
C ASP A 30 -9.61 -5.24 -4.45
N ILE A 31 -8.92 -4.29 -5.09
CA ILE A 31 -9.07 -3.96 -6.49
C ILE A 31 -8.20 -4.90 -7.32
N PRO A 32 -8.72 -5.48 -8.43
CA PRO A 32 -7.94 -6.32 -9.32
C PRO A 32 -6.60 -5.70 -9.73
N GLY A 33 -5.51 -6.45 -9.51
CA GLY A 33 -4.14 -6.01 -9.80
C GLY A 33 -3.48 -5.13 -8.73
N TRP A 34 -4.20 -4.79 -7.64
CA TRP A 34 -3.60 -4.18 -6.45
C TRP A 34 -3.10 -5.24 -5.47
N ASN A 35 -3.65 -6.45 -5.53
CA ASN A 35 -3.21 -7.62 -4.77
C ASN A 35 -3.09 -7.31 -3.27
N LEU A 36 -4.17 -6.83 -2.67
CA LEU A 36 -4.23 -6.59 -1.24
C LEU A 36 -3.93 -7.88 -0.48
N HIS A 37 -2.99 -7.82 0.45
CA HIS A 37 -2.72 -8.93 1.36
C HIS A 37 -2.19 -8.44 2.70
N ARG A 38 -2.50 -9.19 3.75
CA ARG A 38 -1.97 -8.97 5.09
C ARG A 38 -0.53 -9.48 5.18
N LEU A 39 0.33 -8.69 5.82
CA LEU A 39 1.71 -9.06 6.11
C LEU A 39 1.80 -9.92 7.37
N LYS A 40 2.78 -10.82 7.37
CA LYS A 40 3.11 -11.63 8.54
C LYS A 40 3.93 -10.78 9.50
N GLY A 41 3.55 -10.77 10.78
CA GLY A 41 4.28 -10.08 11.83
C GLY A 41 3.39 -9.28 12.77
N LYS A 42 4.05 -8.54 13.68
CA LYS A 42 3.44 -7.56 14.57
C LYS A 42 4.24 -6.24 14.43
N PRO A 43 3.59 -5.08 14.29
CA PRO A 43 2.14 -4.88 14.21
C PRO A 43 1.53 -5.45 12.92
N ILE A 44 0.20 -5.57 12.88
CA ILE A 44 -0.51 -6.00 11.67
C ILE A 44 -0.41 -4.90 10.63
N ARG A 45 0.13 -5.23 9.46
CA ARG A 45 0.21 -4.36 8.30
C ARG A 45 -0.33 -5.05 7.05
N TYR A 46 -0.61 -4.26 6.03
CA TYR A 46 -1.12 -4.68 4.73
C TYR A 46 -0.20 -4.18 3.64
N ALA A 47 -0.28 -4.79 2.46
CA ALA A 47 0.48 -4.39 1.31
C ALA A 47 -0.37 -4.36 0.03
N LEU A 48 -0.10 -3.37 -0.80
CA LEU A 48 -0.61 -3.22 -2.16
C LEU A 48 0.55 -3.27 -3.14
N LYS A 49 0.35 -3.93 -4.27
CA LYS A 49 1.33 -4.12 -5.34
C LYS A 49 1.49 -2.85 -6.17
N VAL A 50 2.73 -2.35 -6.20
CA VAL A 50 3.15 -1.31 -7.14
C VAL A 50 3.61 -1.98 -8.44
N GLN A 51 4.76 -2.66 -8.40
CA GLN A 51 5.32 -3.39 -9.55
C GLN A 51 6.37 -4.40 -9.09
N LYS A 52 6.39 -5.61 -9.67
CA LYS A 52 7.33 -6.70 -9.30
C LYS A 52 7.36 -6.90 -7.77
N ASN A 53 8.48 -6.60 -7.11
CA ASN A 53 8.69 -6.75 -5.65
C ASN A 53 8.31 -5.51 -4.85
N TRP A 54 7.96 -4.39 -5.51
CA TRP A 54 7.65 -3.13 -4.85
C TRP A 54 6.22 -3.11 -4.30
N ARG A 55 6.08 -2.63 -3.07
CA ARG A 55 4.81 -2.54 -2.34
C ARG A 55 4.64 -1.14 -1.75
N VAL A 56 3.38 -0.73 -1.66
CA VAL A 56 2.95 0.25 -0.66
C VAL A 56 2.48 -0.55 0.54
N THR A 57 3.05 -0.32 1.72
CA THR A 57 2.63 -0.99 2.97
C THR A 57 1.99 0.03 3.90
N PHE A 58 1.05 -0.41 4.74
CA PHE A 58 0.36 0.46 5.68
C PHE A 58 -0.23 -0.34 6.85
N ALA A 59 -0.42 0.33 7.98
CA ALA A 59 -1.29 -0.13 9.05
C ALA A 59 -2.73 0.33 8.76
N TRP A 60 -3.72 -0.48 9.14
CA TRP A 60 -5.14 -0.08 9.04
C TRP A 60 -5.71 0.07 10.44
N LYS A 61 -6.17 1.28 10.78
CA LYS A 61 -6.70 1.60 12.11
C LYS A 61 -7.80 2.65 11.96
N ASP A 62 -8.88 2.49 12.73
CA ASP A 62 -9.97 3.48 12.82
C ASP A 62 -10.58 3.88 11.46
N GLY A 63 -10.55 2.98 10.47
CA GLY A 63 -11.07 3.21 9.12
C GLY A 63 -10.09 3.89 8.16
N GLU A 64 -8.84 4.10 8.57
CA GLU A 64 -7.86 4.84 7.79
C GLU A 64 -6.51 4.10 7.67
N ALA A 65 -5.75 4.47 6.64
CA ALA A 65 -4.40 3.99 6.42
C ALA A 65 -3.38 4.85 7.19
N HIS A 66 -2.56 4.19 8.01
CA HIS A 66 -1.48 4.81 8.79
C HIS A 66 -0.12 4.22 8.43
N GLU A 67 0.94 4.93 8.81
CA GLU A 67 2.33 4.48 8.63
C GLU A 67 2.60 4.01 7.19
N VAL A 68 2.12 4.79 6.21
CA VAL A 68 2.21 4.41 4.79
C VAL A 68 3.66 4.47 4.33
N ASP A 69 4.19 3.34 3.89
CA ASP A 69 5.56 3.19 3.40
C ASP A 69 5.61 2.64 1.97
N TYR A 70 6.76 2.81 1.33
CA TYR A 70 7.04 2.30 -0.01
C TYR A 70 8.35 1.51 0.00
N GLU A 71 8.23 0.20 -0.22
CA GLU A 71 9.27 -0.78 0.10
C GLU A 71 9.54 -1.72 -1.08
N ASP A 72 10.79 -2.17 -1.21
CA ASP A 72 11.17 -3.31 -2.06
C ASP A 72 11.20 -4.57 -1.19
N TYR A 73 10.58 -5.65 -1.63
CA TYR A 73 10.59 -6.93 -0.89
C TYR A 73 11.88 -7.74 -1.19
N HIS A 74 13.01 -7.06 -1.34
CA HIS A 74 14.34 -7.64 -1.53
C HIS A 74 15.38 -6.86 -0.73
#